data_AF-A0A100I7J0-F1
#
_entry.id   AF-A0A100I7J0-F1
#
_cell.length_a   1.000
_cell.length_b   1.000
_cell.length_c   1.000
_cell.angle_alpha   90.00
_cell.angle_beta   90.00
_cell.angle_gamma   90.00
#
_symmetry.space_group_name_H-M   'P 1'
#
loop_
_entity.id
_entity.type
_entity.pdbx_description
1 polymer ?
#
loop_
_entity_poly.entity_id
_entity_poly.type
_entity_poly.pdbx_seq_one_letter_code
_entity_poly.pdbx_strand_id
1 'polypeptide(L)'
;MVSSTRGQRVFLTGANGFVASHILSLLLERGYAVTATVRSQAKADDVINAHPEWKGKVDFVIVSDFTSQKPFSTLFEETESPFDYVIHAASPFKFDFKDFQKDLIDPAVKGTTQILESAHQHGGNTLKRIVLLGSGVSVLDSFEDMCREGNPYTEKSWNPVTTQQAIDRNDPVLGYNVSKTQAERKAWDFMQANSPNFDLTVINPLIVTGPMIHPTPGEGSINESNYFAIASFIDGTHVKIEDVQLPYYHFVDVRDVARSHVDALTNPAAGGQRIVLVSGLITPQLVVNTIRKHFPQLRKKVPAGTPDKVLPKGIHPTGWDTRLSLDILSKGKGSQWGYIGLEESPVGPTVSANCRDAIYRRLRKISNSSPLILPSTTISELEFSLPNLFSQEYVQVLTHNDLSQTNILISKDNFEISGIVDWSLTKVLPFGMELDTLLLSTGYMDLSGWHSYTCRDRMIGYFWDEFWAHSRVFDDVRQHEIRTMAMQATKIGAVLRYAFQRNTDGSPSGELTTSNWALKTLKTLLCC
;
A
#
# COMPACT_ATOMS: atom_id res chain seq x y z
N MET A 1 5.01 13.18 23.28
CA MET A 1 6.01 13.94 22.49
C MET A 1 6.41 13.07 21.32
N VAL A 2 5.99 13.41 20.09
CA VAL A 2 6.44 12.68 18.89
C VAL A 2 7.84 13.18 18.56
N SER A 3 8.85 12.36 18.84
CA SER A 3 10.23 12.62 18.45
C SER A 3 10.30 12.85 16.93
N SER A 4 11.06 13.85 16.50
CA SER A 4 11.34 14.11 15.08
C SER A 4 12.03 12.88 14.47
N THR A 5 11.30 12.06 13.71
CA THR A 5 11.83 10.89 13.01
C THR A 5 12.76 11.25 11.85
N ARG A 6 12.74 12.51 11.42
CA ARG A 6 13.55 13.01 10.30
C ARG A 6 15.04 12.90 10.63
N GLY A 7 15.76 12.08 9.87
CA GLY A 7 17.19 11.88 9.99
C GLY A 7 17.61 10.71 10.90
N GLN A 8 16.68 9.97 11.50
CA GLN A 8 17.01 8.70 12.16
C GLN A 8 17.43 7.66 11.12
N ARG A 9 18.47 6.87 11.44
CA ARG A 9 19.05 5.89 10.52
C ARG A 9 18.49 4.49 10.75
N VAL A 10 18.00 3.86 9.68
CA VAL A 10 17.43 2.51 9.72
C VAL A 10 18.20 1.59 8.79
N PHE A 11 18.64 0.45 9.33
CA PHE A 11 19.19 -0.63 8.53
C PHE A 11 18.10 -1.66 8.19
N LEU A 12 17.80 -1.86 6.91
CA LEU A 12 16.78 -2.81 6.43
C LEU A 12 17.42 -3.97 5.67
N THR A 13 17.18 -5.22 6.07
CA THR A 13 17.68 -6.38 5.31
C THR A 13 16.69 -6.85 4.23
N GLY A 14 17.19 -7.19 3.04
CA GLY A 14 16.42 -7.84 1.99
C GLY A 14 15.41 -6.93 1.27
N ALA A 15 15.80 -5.70 0.94
CA ALA A 15 14.96 -4.63 0.42
C ALA A 15 14.10 -5.00 -0.80
N ASN A 16 14.55 -5.96 -1.60
CA ASN A 16 13.88 -6.43 -2.82
C ASN A 16 12.81 -7.52 -2.55
N GLY A 17 12.51 -7.85 -1.29
CA GLY A 17 11.48 -8.81 -0.92
C GLY A 17 10.09 -8.20 -0.79
N PHE A 18 9.04 -9.03 -0.91
CA PHE A 18 7.64 -8.57 -0.91
C PHE A 18 7.27 -7.67 0.27
N VAL A 19 7.49 -8.11 1.51
CA VAL A 19 7.22 -7.31 2.71
C VAL A 19 8.23 -6.16 2.86
N ALA A 20 9.51 -6.44 2.60
CA ALA A 20 10.59 -5.48 2.79
C ALA A 20 10.48 -4.25 1.88
N SER A 21 9.98 -4.39 0.63
CA SER A 21 9.78 -3.23 -0.24
C SER A 21 8.68 -2.29 0.27
N HIS A 22 7.63 -2.81 0.91
CA HIS A 22 6.62 -1.96 1.59
C HIS A 22 7.19 -1.28 2.83
N ILE A 23 8.03 -1.98 3.60
CA ILE A 23 8.75 -1.38 4.73
C ILE A 23 9.65 -0.24 4.23
N LEU A 24 10.42 -0.48 3.16
CA LEU A 24 11.29 0.52 2.55
C LEU A 24 10.51 1.74 2.10
N SER A 25 9.42 1.55 1.35
CA SER A 25 8.55 2.63 0.90
C SER A 25 8.10 3.51 2.07
N LEU A 26 7.61 2.89 3.16
CA LEU A 26 7.10 3.62 4.32
C LEU A 26 8.21 4.30 5.14
N LEU A 27 9.41 3.71 5.21
CA LEU A 27 10.57 4.35 5.83
C LEU A 27 10.96 5.64 5.09
N LEU A 28 11.02 5.56 3.75
CA LEU A 28 11.36 6.70 2.89
C LEU A 28 10.30 7.80 2.96
N GLU A 29 9.02 7.42 2.94
CA GLU A 29 7.89 8.36 3.09
C GLU A 29 7.98 9.14 4.41
N ARG A 30 8.39 8.47 5.49
CA ARG A 30 8.52 9.05 6.83
C ARG A 30 9.87 9.76 7.07
N GLY A 31 10.73 9.84 6.06
CA GLY A 31 11.98 10.59 6.09
C GLY A 31 13.09 9.96 6.94
N TYR A 32 13.07 8.64 7.10
CA TYR A 32 14.22 7.90 7.65
C TYR A 32 15.37 7.89 6.63
N ALA A 33 16.61 7.93 7.11
CA ALA A 33 17.77 7.63 6.29
C ALA A 33 17.98 6.12 6.27
N VAL A 34 17.81 5.49 5.09
CA VAL A 34 17.75 4.03 4.99
C VAL A 34 18.99 3.47 4.30
N THR A 35 19.68 2.58 4.99
CA THR A 35 20.66 1.67 4.38
C THR A 35 19.99 0.31 4.24
N ALA A 36 20.01 -0.29 3.06
CA ALA A 36 19.24 -1.49 2.79
C ALA A 36 20.06 -2.57 2.05
N THR A 37 19.94 -3.84 2.46
CA THR A 37 20.66 -4.92 1.77
C THR A 37 19.89 -5.51 0.61
N VAL A 38 20.64 -5.86 -0.44
CA VAL A 38 20.20 -6.73 -1.54
C VAL A 38 21.30 -7.75 -1.86
N ARG A 39 20.97 -8.81 -2.62
CA ARG A 39 21.93 -9.89 -2.91
C ARG A 39 22.95 -9.56 -4.01
N SER A 40 22.67 -8.56 -4.84
CA SER A 40 23.53 -8.16 -5.95
C SER A 40 23.20 -6.74 -6.42
N GLN A 41 24.15 -6.10 -7.13
CA GLN A 41 23.92 -4.79 -7.72
C GLN A 41 22.71 -4.80 -8.67
N ALA A 42 22.57 -5.84 -9.49
CA ALA A 42 21.40 -6.00 -10.36
C ALA A 42 20.08 -5.97 -9.58
N LYS A 43 20.04 -6.49 -8.35
CA LYS A 43 18.83 -6.43 -7.50
C LYS A 43 18.57 -5.04 -6.93
N ALA A 44 19.62 -4.24 -6.66
CA ALA A 44 19.45 -2.82 -6.33
C ALA A 44 18.89 -2.06 -7.54
N ASP A 45 19.45 -2.32 -8.74
CA ASP A 45 19.02 -1.69 -9.98
C ASP A 45 17.56 -2.04 -10.30
N ASP A 46 17.15 -3.31 -10.12
CA ASP A 46 15.75 -3.74 -10.24
C ASP A 46 14.82 -2.93 -9.32
N VAL A 47 15.22 -2.71 -8.06
CA VAL A 47 14.43 -1.91 -7.09
C VAL A 47 14.30 -0.46 -7.55
N ILE A 48 15.40 0.15 -8.01
CA ILE A 48 15.39 1.53 -8.53
C ILE A 48 14.59 1.64 -9.84
N ASN A 49 14.63 0.63 -10.69
CA ASN A 49 13.84 0.61 -11.93
C ASN A 49 12.33 0.52 -11.62
N ALA A 50 11.96 -0.26 -10.59
CA ALA A 50 10.58 -0.35 -10.12
C ALA A 50 10.11 0.95 -9.43
N HIS A 51 11.02 1.65 -8.75
CA HIS A 51 10.75 2.91 -8.02
C HIS A 51 11.82 3.97 -8.30
N PRO A 52 11.77 4.65 -9.47
CA PRO A 52 12.77 5.65 -9.84
C PRO A 52 12.89 6.79 -8.83
N GLU A 53 11.82 7.09 -8.10
CA GLU A 53 11.77 8.13 -7.07
C GLU A 53 12.52 7.78 -5.77
N TRP A 54 12.99 6.54 -5.62
CA TRP A 54 13.85 6.12 -4.49
C TRP A 54 15.34 6.34 -4.78
N LYS A 55 15.70 6.68 -6.03
CA LYS A 55 17.08 6.95 -6.43
C LYS A 55 17.67 8.09 -5.59
N GLY A 56 18.81 7.82 -4.95
CA GLY A 56 19.49 8.76 -4.06
C GLY A 56 18.84 8.94 -2.69
N LYS A 57 17.84 8.12 -2.33
CA LYS A 57 17.19 8.12 -1.00
C LYS A 57 17.47 6.85 -0.20
N VAL A 58 18.09 5.84 -0.81
CA VAL A 58 18.44 4.56 -0.20
C VAL A 58 19.90 4.25 -0.51
N ASP A 59 20.65 3.88 0.52
CA ASP A 59 22.00 3.37 0.37
C ASP A 59 21.96 1.84 0.29
N PHE A 60 22.21 1.27 -0.88
CA PHE A 60 22.20 -0.18 -1.06
C PHE A 60 23.54 -0.81 -0.66
N VAL A 61 23.47 -1.90 0.10
CA VAL A 61 24.63 -2.71 0.49
C VAL A 61 24.45 -4.12 -0.06
N ILE A 62 25.50 -4.65 -0.68
CA ILE A 62 25.45 -5.97 -1.28
C ILE A 62 25.81 -7.03 -0.24
N VAL A 63 24.84 -7.86 0.12
CA VAL A 63 25.01 -9.03 0.98
C VAL A 63 24.51 -10.26 0.25
N SER A 64 25.42 -10.97 -0.41
CA SER A 64 25.11 -12.16 -1.20
C SER A 64 24.72 -13.36 -0.32
N ASP A 65 25.36 -13.51 0.83
CA ASP A 65 25.07 -14.54 1.84
C ASP A 65 25.06 -13.94 3.26
N PHE A 66 23.87 -13.79 3.82
CA PHE A 66 23.67 -13.25 5.16
C PHE A 66 23.71 -14.30 6.27
N THR A 67 24.02 -15.56 5.96
CA THR A 67 24.19 -16.63 6.97
C THR A 67 25.60 -16.63 7.58
N SER A 68 26.51 -15.82 7.05
CA SER A 68 27.84 -15.58 7.60
C SER A 68 27.86 -14.30 8.45
N GLN A 69 28.72 -14.24 9.47
CA GLN A 69 28.85 -13.09 10.37
C GLN A 69 29.40 -11.84 9.66
N LYS A 70 30.41 -12.06 8.82
CA LYS A 70 31.25 -11.01 8.24
C LYS A 70 30.46 -9.88 7.55
N PRO A 71 29.44 -10.16 6.70
CA PRO A 71 28.76 -9.09 5.96
C PRO A 71 28.06 -8.09 6.87
N PHE A 72 27.50 -8.52 8.00
CA PHE A 72 26.83 -7.61 8.92
C PHE A 72 27.82 -6.92 9.85
N SER A 73 28.82 -7.62 10.38
CA SER A 73 29.86 -7.00 11.21
C SER A 73 30.60 -5.90 10.44
N THR A 74 31.04 -6.21 9.21
CA THR A 74 31.71 -5.24 8.32
C THR A 74 30.80 -4.05 8.03
N LEU A 75 29.51 -4.26 7.79
CA LEU A 75 28.58 -3.16 7.55
C LEU A 75 28.43 -2.23 8.77
N PHE A 76 28.33 -2.79 9.97
CA PHE A 76 28.27 -1.97 11.19
C PHE A 76 29.58 -1.23 11.44
N GLU A 77 30.73 -1.84 11.15
CA GLU A 77 32.06 -1.26 11.32
C GLU A 77 32.39 -0.15 10.30
N GLU A 78 32.05 -0.35 9.03
CA GLU A 78 32.36 0.58 7.93
C GLU A 78 31.37 1.74 7.81
N THR A 79 30.23 1.66 8.51
CA THR A 79 29.22 2.72 8.48
C THR A 79 29.70 3.94 9.27
N GLU A 80 29.91 5.07 8.57
CA GLU A 80 30.40 6.31 9.18
C GLU A 80 29.44 6.93 10.22
N SER A 81 28.14 6.67 10.11
CA SER A 81 27.16 7.13 11.13
C SER A 81 26.29 5.98 11.62
N PRO A 82 26.34 5.66 12.93
CA PRO A 82 25.64 4.53 13.51
C PRO A 82 24.14 4.48 13.21
N PHE A 83 23.58 3.27 13.20
CA PHE A 83 22.14 3.06 13.07
C PHE A 83 21.40 3.31 14.38
N ASP A 84 20.18 3.86 14.31
CA ASP A 84 19.25 3.93 15.44
C ASP A 84 18.44 2.63 15.55
N TYR A 85 18.14 2.01 14.41
CA TYR A 85 17.24 0.86 14.33
C TYR A 85 17.68 -0.13 13.24
N VAL A 86 17.32 -1.41 13.44
CA VAL A 86 17.42 -2.44 12.42
C VAL A 86 16.05 -3.05 12.18
N ILE A 87 15.68 -3.25 10.91
CA ILE A 87 14.56 -4.13 10.52
C ILE A 87 15.15 -5.32 9.77
N HIS A 88 15.08 -6.50 10.39
CA HIS A 88 15.54 -7.74 9.76
C HIS A 88 14.36 -8.43 9.07
N ALA A 89 14.22 -8.21 7.76
CA ALA A 89 13.16 -8.78 6.92
C ALA A 89 13.68 -9.86 5.94
N ALA A 90 15.00 -9.99 5.78
CA ALA A 90 15.60 -11.04 4.99
C ALA A 90 15.40 -12.41 5.66
N SER A 91 14.85 -13.37 4.91
CA SER A 91 14.78 -14.76 5.32
C SER A 91 15.17 -15.64 4.15
N PRO A 92 15.98 -16.70 4.36
CA PRO A 92 16.23 -17.68 3.33
C PRO A 92 15.01 -18.58 3.31
N PHE A 93 14.35 -18.69 2.16
CA PHE A 93 13.34 -19.71 2.00
C PHE A 93 13.27 -20.17 0.55
N LYS A 94 13.34 -21.49 0.38
CA LYS A 94 13.09 -22.20 -0.88
C LYS A 94 12.40 -23.51 -0.50
N PHE A 95 11.32 -23.84 -1.21
CA PHE A 95 10.62 -25.12 -1.04
C PHE A 95 11.37 -26.29 -1.70
N ASP A 96 12.32 -26.01 -2.57
CA ASP A 96 13.20 -27.01 -3.17
C ASP A 96 14.46 -27.17 -2.31
N PHE A 97 14.49 -28.23 -1.51
CA PHE A 97 15.60 -28.57 -0.61
C PHE A 97 15.86 -30.09 -0.61
N LYS A 98 17.08 -30.49 -0.24
CA LYS A 98 17.48 -31.89 -0.13
C LYS A 98 17.66 -32.34 1.32
N ASP A 99 18.06 -31.42 2.20
CA ASP A 99 18.32 -31.67 3.62
C ASP A 99 17.59 -30.62 4.47
N PHE A 100 16.57 -31.04 5.22
CA PHE A 100 15.77 -30.16 6.08
C PHE A 100 16.62 -29.32 7.05
N GLN A 101 17.66 -29.91 7.62
CA GLN A 101 18.48 -29.23 8.61
C GLN A 101 19.36 -28.19 7.92
N LYS A 102 20.11 -28.60 6.89
CA LYS A 102 21.12 -27.75 6.25
C LYS A 102 20.56 -26.69 5.34
N ASP A 103 19.48 -27.00 4.61
CA ASP A 103 18.97 -26.15 3.54
C ASP A 103 17.85 -25.20 4.04
N LEU A 104 17.23 -25.50 5.18
CA LEU A 104 16.05 -24.78 5.66
C LEU A 104 16.19 -24.25 7.10
N ILE A 105 16.53 -25.10 8.07
CA ILE A 105 16.59 -24.70 9.48
C ILE A 105 17.85 -23.89 9.79
N ASP A 106 19.03 -24.43 9.45
CA ASP A 106 20.32 -23.79 9.70
C ASP A 106 20.40 -22.37 9.12
N PRO A 107 20.01 -22.12 7.86
CA PRO A 107 20.09 -20.77 7.28
C PRO A 107 19.17 -19.77 7.99
N ALA A 108 17.98 -20.19 8.43
CA ALA A 108 17.04 -19.32 9.14
C ALA A 108 17.56 -18.94 10.52
N VAL A 109 18.07 -19.93 11.27
CA VAL A 109 18.67 -19.70 12.60
C VAL A 109 19.91 -18.83 12.47
N LYS A 110 20.86 -19.20 11.60
CA LYS A 110 22.11 -18.45 11.40
C LYS A 110 21.84 -17.02 10.93
N GLY A 111 20.98 -16.82 9.93
CA GLY A 111 20.66 -15.47 9.45
C GLY A 111 20.13 -14.55 10.56
N THR A 112 19.32 -15.11 11.47
CA THR A 112 18.75 -14.36 12.60
C THR A 112 19.77 -14.12 13.71
N THR A 113 20.57 -15.11 14.09
CA THR A 113 21.56 -14.93 15.16
C THR A 113 22.71 -14.04 14.71
N GLN A 114 23.15 -14.14 13.45
CA GLN A 114 24.27 -13.36 12.92
C GLN A 114 24.03 -11.85 12.94
N ILE A 115 22.81 -11.41 12.59
CA ILE A 115 22.48 -9.97 12.66
C ILE A 115 22.45 -9.47 14.11
N LEU A 116 21.95 -10.29 15.05
CA LEU A 116 21.89 -9.96 16.48
C LEU A 116 23.29 -9.89 17.11
N GLU A 117 24.13 -10.89 16.82
CA GLU A 117 25.52 -10.96 17.27
C GLU A 117 26.33 -9.78 16.72
N SER A 118 26.20 -9.49 15.42
CA SER A 118 26.90 -8.37 14.78
C SER A 118 26.44 -7.02 15.34
N ALA A 119 25.13 -6.84 15.54
CA ALA A 119 24.59 -5.63 16.14
C ALA A 119 25.04 -5.45 17.59
N HIS A 120 25.13 -6.52 18.37
CA HIS A 120 25.60 -6.47 19.75
C HIS A 120 27.08 -6.10 19.85
N GLN A 121 27.92 -6.65 18.97
CA GLN A 121 29.37 -6.42 18.98
C GLN A 121 29.77 -5.09 18.34
N HIS A 122 29.09 -4.67 17.27
CA HIS A 122 29.53 -3.56 16.41
C HIS A 122 28.50 -2.45 16.23
N GLY A 123 27.23 -2.65 16.63
CA GLY A 123 26.15 -1.67 16.41
C GLY A 123 26.22 -0.42 17.27
N GLY A 124 27.08 -0.40 18.29
CA GLY A 124 27.31 0.74 19.17
C GLY A 124 26.13 1.04 20.11
N ASN A 125 26.22 2.17 20.83
CA ASN A 125 25.26 2.55 21.87
C ASN A 125 24.05 3.34 21.34
N THR A 126 24.02 3.68 20.05
CA THR A 126 22.91 4.41 19.42
C THR A 126 21.78 3.49 18.98
N LEU A 127 22.08 2.21 18.76
CA LEU A 127 21.12 1.21 18.34
C LEU A 127 20.13 0.95 19.47
N LYS A 128 18.86 1.27 19.22
CA LYS A 128 17.78 1.21 20.22
C LYS A 128 16.95 -0.06 20.11
N ARG A 129 16.68 -0.50 18.88
CA ARG A 129 15.76 -1.60 18.61
C ARG A 129 16.08 -2.35 17.34
N ILE A 130 15.91 -3.66 17.41
CA ILE A 130 15.84 -4.54 16.24
C ILE A 130 14.39 -5.05 16.12
N VAL A 131 13.80 -4.88 14.94
CA VAL A 131 12.48 -5.44 14.60
C VAL A 131 12.68 -6.60 13.63
N LEU A 132 12.32 -7.80 14.07
CA LEU A 132 12.44 -9.03 13.31
C LEU A 132 11.11 -9.37 12.62
N LEU A 133 11.17 -9.66 11.32
CA LEU A 133 10.05 -10.27 10.60
C LEU A 133 9.98 -11.76 10.96
N GLY A 134 9.15 -12.07 11.96
CA GLY A 134 8.78 -13.42 12.35
C GLY A 134 7.70 -14.00 11.44
N SER A 135 6.91 -14.92 11.99
CA SER A 135 5.77 -15.53 11.29
C SER A 135 4.77 -16.08 12.30
N GLY A 136 3.48 -16.07 11.97
CA GLY A 136 2.44 -16.72 12.76
C GLY A 136 2.65 -18.23 12.92
N VAL A 137 3.47 -18.85 12.06
CA VAL A 137 3.83 -20.27 12.21
C VAL A 137 4.66 -20.54 13.46
N SER A 138 5.32 -19.56 14.07
CA SER A 138 6.01 -19.77 15.36
C SER A 138 5.04 -19.74 16.55
N VAL A 139 3.78 -19.39 16.32
CA VAL A 139 2.75 -19.17 17.34
C VAL A 139 1.67 -20.26 17.32
N LEU A 140 1.22 -20.68 16.12
CA LEU A 140 0.21 -21.74 15.97
C LEU A 140 0.73 -23.11 16.41
N ASP A 141 -0.18 -24.06 16.67
CA ASP A 141 0.15 -25.46 16.88
C ASP A 141 0.02 -26.23 15.55
N SER A 142 1.15 -26.76 15.04
CA SER A 142 1.15 -27.51 13.77
C SER A 142 0.39 -28.85 13.83
N PHE A 143 0.00 -29.30 15.02
CA PHE A 143 -0.66 -30.60 15.25
C PHE A 143 -2.11 -30.46 15.72
N GLU A 144 -2.60 -29.24 15.91
CA GLU A 144 -4.00 -29.00 16.20
C GLU A 144 -4.89 -29.34 14.99
N ASP A 145 -6.07 -29.91 15.25
CA ASP A 145 -7.09 -30.09 14.22
C ASP A 145 -7.70 -28.73 13.86
N MET A 146 -7.16 -28.10 12.82
CA MET A 146 -7.58 -26.80 12.31
C MET A 146 -9.05 -26.77 11.81
N CYS A 147 -9.74 -27.92 11.78
CA CYS A 147 -11.17 -27.99 11.49
C CYS A 147 -12.04 -27.73 12.71
N ARG A 148 -11.48 -27.79 13.93
CA ARG A 148 -12.19 -27.66 15.20
C ARG A 148 -11.72 -26.42 15.95
N GLU A 149 -12.65 -25.81 16.66
CA GLU A 149 -12.35 -24.64 17.48
C GLU A 149 -11.50 -25.07 18.68
N GLY A 150 -10.28 -24.54 18.74
CA GLY A 150 -9.37 -24.66 19.88
C GLY A 150 -9.36 -23.43 20.78
N ASN A 151 -8.36 -23.37 21.68
CA ASN A 151 -8.12 -22.19 22.49
C ASN A 151 -7.45 -21.09 21.62
N PRO A 152 -7.88 -19.82 21.72
CA PRO A 152 -7.29 -18.76 20.91
C PRO A 152 -5.77 -18.64 21.08
N TYR A 153 -5.05 -18.54 19.97
CA TYR A 153 -3.62 -18.28 19.97
C TYR A 153 -3.34 -16.86 20.46
N THR A 154 -2.27 -16.70 21.24
CA THR A 154 -1.83 -15.41 21.78
C THR A 154 -0.34 -15.22 21.50
N GLU A 155 0.20 -14.03 21.78
CA GLU A 155 1.63 -13.73 21.69
C GLU A 155 2.49 -14.62 22.62
N LYS A 156 1.88 -15.30 23.61
CA LYS A 156 2.54 -16.26 24.50
C LYS A 156 2.59 -17.68 23.93
N SER A 157 1.77 -17.97 22.92
CA SER A 157 1.70 -19.30 22.31
C SER A 157 2.96 -19.58 21.50
N TRP A 158 3.40 -20.83 21.51
CA TRP A 158 4.56 -21.27 20.75
C TRP A 158 4.25 -22.58 20.04
N ASN A 159 4.68 -22.68 18.79
CA ASN A 159 4.55 -23.92 18.03
C ASN A 159 5.37 -25.03 18.69
N PRO A 160 4.77 -26.20 19.02
CA PRO A 160 5.48 -27.32 19.61
C PRO A 160 6.26 -28.16 18.59
N VAL A 161 6.24 -27.77 17.30
CA VAL A 161 6.92 -28.50 16.22
C VAL A 161 8.42 -28.66 16.48
N THR A 162 8.92 -29.86 16.21
CA THR A 162 10.33 -30.23 16.35
C THR A 162 10.95 -30.62 15.01
N THR A 163 12.28 -30.48 14.92
CA THR A 163 13.07 -30.94 13.76
C THR A 163 12.79 -32.40 13.45
N GLN A 164 12.77 -33.26 14.48
CA GLN A 164 12.56 -34.71 14.29
C GLN A 164 11.21 -35.00 13.64
N GLN A 165 10.14 -34.33 14.07
CA GLN A 165 8.81 -34.51 13.47
C GLN A 165 8.74 -34.07 12.01
N ALA A 166 9.45 -32.99 11.63
CA ALA A 166 9.52 -32.55 10.24
C ALA A 166 10.27 -33.56 9.36
N ILE A 167 11.37 -34.13 9.88
CA ILE A 167 12.16 -35.17 9.20
C ILE A 167 11.34 -36.46 9.06
N ASP A 168 10.74 -36.95 10.15
CA ASP A 168 9.99 -38.21 10.19
C ASP A 168 8.80 -38.21 9.23
N ARG A 169 8.14 -37.04 9.08
CA ARG A 169 6.99 -36.88 8.17
C ARG A 169 7.39 -36.50 6.75
N ASN A 170 8.66 -36.15 6.53
CA ASN A 170 9.16 -35.63 5.26
C ASN A 170 8.27 -34.50 4.70
N ASP A 171 7.87 -33.56 5.56
CA ASP A 171 6.89 -32.51 5.25
C ASP A 171 7.57 -31.13 5.15
N PRO A 172 7.70 -30.56 3.94
CA PRO A 172 8.25 -29.22 3.70
C PRO A 172 7.60 -28.09 4.51
N VAL A 173 6.29 -28.17 4.76
CA VAL A 173 5.56 -27.15 5.51
C VAL A 173 5.97 -27.22 6.99
N LEU A 174 6.07 -28.43 7.55
CA LEU A 174 6.59 -28.59 8.91
C LEU A 174 8.05 -28.14 9.01
N GLY A 175 8.87 -28.41 8.00
CA GLY A 175 10.24 -27.89 7.92
C GLY A 175 10.30 -26.36 8.03
N TYR A 176 9.42 -25.66 7.31
CA TYR A 176 9.31 -24.20 7.40
C TYR A 176 8.84 -23.74 8.79
N ASN A 177 7.86 -24.42 9.37
CA ASN A 177 7.37 -24.11 10.70
C ASN A 177 8.49 -24.26 11.74
N VAL A 178 9.29 -25.32 11.66
CA VAL A 178 10.47 -25.53 12.51
C VAL A 178 11.49 -24.40 12.32
N SER A 179 11.84 -24.06 11.08
CA SER A 179 12.87 -23.05 10.82
C SER A 179 12.49 -21.68 11.38
N LYS A 180 11.24 -21.25 11.19
CA LYS A 180 10.72 -19.99 11.75
C LYS A 180 10.62 -20.02 13.28
N THR A 181 10.14 -21.13 13.83
CA THR A 181 10.03 -21.29 15.29
C THR A 181 11.39 -21.26 15.96
N GLN A 182 12.37 -22.01 15.43
CA GLN A 182 13.71 -22.07 16.02
C GLN A 182 14.49 -20.77 15.84
N ALA A 183 14.39 -20.11 14.69
CA ALA A 183 15.03 -18.81 14.47
C ALA A 183 14.55 -17.77 15.49
N GLU A 184 13.23 -17.72 15.73
CA GLU A 184 12.67 -16.78 16.71
C GLU A 184 13.03 -17.16 18.15
N ARG A 185 12.99 -18.44 18.52
CA ARG A 185 13.46 -18.89 19.85
C ARG A 185 14.92 -18.49 20.08
N LYS A 186 15.78 -18.69 19.08
CA LYS A 186 17.19 -18.32 19.17
C LYS A 186 17.42 -16.82 19.27
N ALA A 187 16.58 -16.01 18.63
CA ALA A 187 16.59 -14.56 18.84
C ALA A 187 16.31 -14.20 20.31
N TRP A 188 15.26 -14.79 20.92
CA TRP A 188 14.94 -14.53 22.32
C TRP A 188 15.97 -15.11 23.30
N ASP A 189 16.49 -16.32 23.05
CA ASP A 189 17.60 -16.91 23.81
C ASP A 189 18.81 -15.96 23.82
N PHE A 190 19.14 -15.37 22.66
CA PHE A 190 20.24 -14.42 22.54
C PHE A 190 20.02 -13.16 23.38
N MET A 191 18.81 -12.57 23.33
CA MET A 191 18.47 -11.38 24.13
C MET A 191 18.61 -11.67 25.63
N GLN A 192 18.13 -12.84 26.09
CA GLN A 192 18.23 -13.26 27.48
C GLN A 192 19.68 -13.49 27.92
N ALA A 193 20.49 -14.14 27.08
CA ALA A 193 21.86 -14.51 27.42
C ALA A 193 22.85 -13.34 27.40
N ASN A 194 22.64 -12.34 26.52
CA ASN A 194 23.64 -11.30 26.26
C ASN A 194 23.24 -9.90 26.78
N SER A 195 21.96 -9.66 27.08
CA SER A 195 21.46 -8.35 27.54
C SER A 195 22.01 -7.17 26.71
N PRO A 196 21.79 -7.14 25.39
CA PRO A 196 22.33 -6.09 24.53
C PRO A 196 21.74 -4.71 24.85
N ASN A 197 22.38 -3.64 24.34
CA ASN A 197 21.94 -2.25 24.55
C ASN A 197 20.66 -1.88 23.79
N PHE A 198 20.20 -2.74 22.88
CA PHE A 198 18.94 -2.58 22.15
C PHE A 198 17.90 -3.57 22.66
N ASP A 199 16.62 -3.28 22.43
CA ASP A 199 15.55 -4.25 22.61
C ASP A 199 15.19 -4.96 21.29
N LEU A 200 14.40 -6.03 21.41
CA LEU A 200 13.90 -6.83 20.29
C LEU A 200 12.38 -6.74 20.23
N THR A 201 11.84 -6.55 19.02
CA THR A 201 10.43 -6.75 18.69
C THR A 201 10.33 -7.79 17.59
N VAL A 202 9.45 -8.77 17.74
CA VAL A 202 9.15 -9.74 16.68
C VAL A 202 7.74 -9.52 16.17
N ILE A 203 7.58 -9.32 14.86
CA ILE A 203 6.27 -9.21 14.22
C ILE A 203 5.93 -10.56 13.58
N ASN A 204 4.83 -11.19 14.00
CA ASN A 204 4.39 -12.51 13.58
C ASN A 204 3.13 -12.42 12.71
N PRO A 205 3.25 -12.12 11.41
CA PRO A 205 2.11 -12.08 10.51
C PRO A 205 1.67 -13.49 10.09
N LEU A 206 0.38 -13.65 9.81
CA LEU A 206 -0.18 -14.87 9.20
C LEU A 206 0.00 -14.80 7.67
N ILE A 207 -0.97 -15.27 6.85
CA ILE A 207 -0.82 -15.23 5.39
C ILE A 207 -0.73 -13.77 4.97
N VAL A 208 0.43 -13.35 4.47
CA VAL A 208 0.62 -11.97 4.01
C VAL A 208 0.18 -11.87 2.57
N THR A 209 -0.88 -11.11 2.31
CA THR A 209 -1.37 -10.82 0.96
C THR A 209 -1.36 -9.31 0.70
N GLY A 210 -1.47 -8.93 -0.58
CA GLY A 210 -1.63 -7.52 -0.96
C GLY A 210 -0.79 -7.12 -2.15
N PRO A 211 -0.79 -5.83 -2.53
CA PRO A 211 -0.17 -5.35 -3.75
C PRO A 211 1.34 -5.60 -3.75
N MET A 212 1.88 -6.06 -4.87
CA MET A 212 3.32 -6.27 -5.04
C MET A 212 3.97 -4.98 -5.56
N ILE A 213 4.82 -4.37 -4.75
CA ILE A 213 5.64 -3.22 -5.17
C ILE A 213 7.13 -3.60 -5.29
N HIS A 214 7.52 -4.83 -4.99
CA HIS A 214 8.87 -5.28 -5.28
C HIS A 214 9.04 -5.48 -6.80
N PRO A 215 10.27 -5.59 -7.33
CA PRO A 215 10.47 -5.82 -8.76
C PRO A 215 9.83 -7.14 -9.22
N THR A 216 8.86 -7.05 -10.14
CA THR A 216 8.10 -8.19 -10.68
C THR A 216 8.24 -8.30 -12.21
N PRO A 217 9.37 -8.83 -12.74
CA PRO A 217 9.60 -8.91 -14.19
C PRO A 217 8.68 -9.88 -14.96
N GLY A 218 7.87 -10.69 -14.26
CA GLY A 218 6.91 -11.60 -14.90
C GLY A 218 6.14 -12.48 -13.91
N GLU A 219 5.30 -13.39 -14.41
CA GLU A 219 4.44 -14.24 -13.57
C GLU A 219 5.23 -15.12 -12.58
N GLY A 220 6.40 -15.61 -12.97
CA GLY A 220 7.30 -16.38 -12.09
C GLY A 220 7.96 -15.58 -10.96
N SER A 221 7.69 -14.27 -10.85
CA SER A 221 8.20 -13.40 -9.79
C SER A 221 7.14 -13.03 -8.74
N ILE A 222 5.93 -13.58 -8.86
CA ILE A 222 4.88 -13.43 -7.84
C ILE A 222 5.36 -14.12 -6.57
N ASN A 223 5.33 -13.42 -5.44
CA ASN A 223 5.73 -14.00 -4.17
C ASN A 223 4.79 -15.14 -3.76
N GLU A 224 5.33 -16.10 -3.02
CA GLU A 224 4.69 -17.39 -2.74
C GLU A 224 3.30 -17.22 -2.12
N SER A 225 3.14 -16.32 -1.15
CA SER A 225 1.85 -16.11 -0.48
C SER A 225 0.78 -15.49 -1.37
N ASN A 226 1.13 -14.55 -2.25
CA ASN A 226 0.18 -14.05 -3.25
C ASN A 226 -0.07 -15.10 -4.34
N TYR A 227 0.92 -15.93 -4.67
CA TYR A 227 0.76 -16.98 -5.66
C TYR A 227 -0.24 -18.03 -5.20
N PHE A 228 0.03 -18.72 -4.08
CA PHE A 228 -0.81 -19.84 -3.63
C PHE A 228 -2.21 -19.37 -3.20
N ALA A 229 -2.32 -18.17 -2.62
CA ALA A 229 -3.60 -17.69 -2.10
C ALA A 229 -4.46 -16.99 -3.16
N ILE A 230 -3.86 -16.36 -4.19
CA ILE A 230 -4.56 -15.46 -5.12
C ILE A 230 -4.26 -15.80 -6.59
N ALA A 231 -2.99 -15.72 -7.02
CA ALA A 231 -2.65 -15.75 -8.45
C ALA A 231 -2.92 -17.11 -9.12
N SER A 232 -2.88 -18.19 -8.34
CA SER A 232 -3.18 -19.55 -8.78
C SER A 232 -4.64 -19.76 -9.26
N PHE A 233 -5.56 -18.84 -8.92
CA PHE A 233 -6.90 -18.77 -9.48
C PHE A 233 -6.97 -17.99 -10.81
N ILE A 234 -5.96 -17.18 -11.10
CA ILE A 234 -5.94 -16.25 -12.24
C ILE A 234 -5.18 -16.87 -13.42
N ASP A 235 -4.09 -17.59 -13.15
CA ASP A 235 -3.24 -18.23 -14.17
C ASP A 235 -3.86 -19.53 -14.73
N GLY A 236 -4.93 -20.04 -14.13
CA GLY A 236 -5.64 -21.24 -14.57
C GLY A 236 -5.09 -22.54 -13.99
N THR A 237 -4.13 -22.47 -13.06
CA THR A 237 -3.60 -23.64 -12.33
C THR A 237 -4.71 -24.36 -11.56
N HIS A 238 -5.61 -23.61 -10.91
CA HIS A 238 -6.76 -24.15 -10.22
C HIS A 238 -8.06 -23.73 -10.90
N VAL A 239 -8.78 -24.72 -11.44
CA VAL A 239 -10.05 -24.52 -12.14
C VAL A 239 -11.23 -24.61 -11.17
N LYS A 240 -11.05 -25.33 -10.05
CA LYS A 240 -12.04 -25.45 -8.97
C LYS A 240 -11.51 -24.82 -7.69
N ILE A 241 -12.43 -24.40 -6.83
CA ILE A 241 -12.08 -23.77 -5.54
C ILE A 241 -11.48 -24.80 -4.60
N GLU A 242 -11.95 -26.04 -4.68
CA GLU A 242 -11.52 -27.16 -3.86
C GLU A 242 -10.09 -27.61 -4.16
N ASP A 243 -9.52 -27.17 -5.29
CA ASP A 243 -8.13 -27.49 -5.67
C ASP A 243 -7.11 -26.67 -4.84
N VAL A 244 -7.55 -25.61 -4.17
CA VAL A 244 -6.69 -24.75 -3.32
C VAL A 244 -6.92 -25.06 -1.85
N GLN A 245 -5.87 -25.54 -1.20
CA GLN A 245 -5.82 -25.71 0.25
C GLN A 245 -4.88 -24.66 0.86
N LEU A 246 -5.45 -23.77 1.67
CA LEU A 246 -4.66 -22.82 2.46
C LEU A 246 -4.15 -23.52 3.72
N PRO A 247 -2.92 -23.21 4.19
CA PRO A 247 -2.36 -23.83 5.39
C PRO A 247 -3.11 -23.43 6.67
N TYR A 248 -3.75 -22.27 6.66
CA TYR A 248 -4.61 -21.75 7.73
C TYR A 248 -5.52 -20.65 7.16
N TYR A 249 -6.57 -20.30 7.90
CA TYR A 249 -7.66 -19.44 7.42
C TYR A 249 -7.54 -17.97 7.83
N HIS A 250 -6.35 -17.48 8.20
CA HIS A 250 -6.15 -16.11 8.68
C HIS A 250 -5.08 -15.40 7.86
N PHE A 251 -5.31 -14.12 7.55
CA PHE A 251 -4.41 -13.31 6.74
C PHE A 251 -4.17 -11.93 7.36
N VAL A 252 -3.19 -11.22 6.81
CA VAL A 252 -2.93 -9.80 7.06
C VAL A 252 -2.43 -9.14 5.78
N ASP A 253 -2.82 -7.88 5.57
CA ASP A 253 -2.34 -7.12 4.42
C ASP A 253 -0.87 -6.70 4.60
N VAL A 254 -0.07 -6.81 3.55
CA VAL A 254 1.36 -6.44 3.54
C VAL A 254 1.63 -5.01 4.00
N ARG A 255 0.70 -4.07 3.77
CA ARG A 255 0.83 -2.68 4.23
C ARG A 255 0.66 -2.55 5.73
N ASP A 256 -0.21 -3.35 6.33
CA ASP A 256 -0.35 -3.40 7.79
C ASP A 256 0.88 -4.05 8.43
N VAL A 257 1.45 -5.07 7.78
CA VAL A 257 2.73 -5.66 8.20
C VAL A 257 3.83 -4.60 8.16
N ALA A 258 3.97 -3.89 7.05
CA ALA A 258 4.98 -2.83 6.91
C ALA A 258 4.77 -1.69 7.91
N ARG A 259 3.53 -1.23 8.08
CA ARG A 259 3.16 -0.21 9.07
C ARG A 259 3.55 -0.64 10.47
N SER A 260 3.27 -1.89 10.84
CA SER A 260 3.60 -2.44 12.15
C SER A 260 5.10 -2.47 12.41
N HIS A 261 5.91 -2.82 11.40
CA HIS A 261 7.38 -2.79 11.53
C HIS A 261 7.92 -1.38 11.73
N VAL A 262 7.44 -0.41 10.94
CA VAL A 262 7.95 0.98 11.02
C VAL A 262 7.43 1.70 12.27
N ASP A 263 6.17 1.49 12.66
CA ASP A 263 5.63 2.04 13.91
C ASP A 263 6.32 1.42 15.14
N ALA A 264 6.66 0.13 15.08
CA ALA A 264 7.42 -0.55 16.13
C ALA A 264 8.81 0.04 16.35
N LEU A 265 9.41 0.80 15.42
CA LEU A 265 10.73 1.40 15.66
C LEU A 265 10.74 2.37 16.85
N THR A 266 9.71 3.21 16.95
CA THR A 266 9.68 4.34 17.91
C THR A 266 8.66 4.15 19.02
N ASN A 267 7.82 3.11 18.94
CA ASN A 267 6.78 2.86 19.91
C ASN A 267 7.33 2.13 21.15
N PRO A 268 7.41 2.78 22.34
CA PRO A 268 7.98 2.13 23.52
C PRO A 268 7.24 0.85 23.93
N ALA A 269 5.94 0.72 23.64
CA ALA A 269 5.15 -0.47 23.97
C ALA A 269 5.52 -1.71 23.14
N ALA A 270 6.26 -1.55 22.03
CA ALA A 270 6.66 -2.67 21.17
C ALA A 270 7.94 -3.40 21.67
N GLY A 271 8.72 -2.77 22.56
CA GLY A 271 9.98 -3.32 23.05
C GLY A 271 9.77 -4.60 23.87
N GLY A 272 10.54 -5.65 23.55
CA GLY A 272 10.44 -6.95 24.23
C GLY A 272 9.17 -7.72 23.93
N GLN A 273 8.45 -7.39 22.85
CA GLN A 273 7.19 -8.02 22.49
C GLN A 273 7.32 -8.93 21.26
N ARG A 274 6.52 -10.00 21.27
CA ARG A 274 6.07 -10.71 20.07
C ARG A 274 4.72 -10.11 19.71
N ILE A 275 4.47 -9.80 18.44
CA ILE A 275 3.25 -9.09 18.02
C ILE A 275 2.61 -9.89 16.89
N VAL A 276 1.46 -10.51 17.17
CA VAL A 276 0.70 -11.27 16.18
C VAL A 276 -0.13 -10.33 15.31
N LEU A 277 -0.07 -10.49 14.00
CA LEU A 277 -0.88 -9.71 13.07
C LEU A 277 -1.88 -10.59 12.31
N VAL A 278 -3.16 -10.37 12.59
CA VAL A 278 -4.31 -10.99 11.91
C VAL A 278 -5.34 -9.92 11.61
N SER A 279 -5.62 -9.69 10.32
CA SER A 279 -6.68 -8.80 9.85
C SER A 279 -8.05 -9.48 9.89
N GLY A 280 -8.12 -10.73 9.43
CA GLY A 280 -9.37 -11.48 9.38
C GLY A 280 -9.21 -12.82 8.69
N LEU A 281 -10.33 -13.38 8.26
CA LEU A 281 -10.38 -14.68 7.60
C LEU A 281 -9.97 -14.58 6.13
N ILE A 282 -9.27 -15.61 5.65
CA ILE A 282 -9.03 -15.88 4.24
C ILE A 282 -9.43 -17.31 3.91
N THR A 283 -10.22 -17.47 2.86
CA THR A 283 -10.57 -18.78 2.30
C THR A 283 -10.52 -18.72 0.78
N PRO A 284 -10.33 -19.86 0.10
CA PRO A 284 -10.47 -19.95 -1.35
C PRO A 284 -11.75 -19.26 -1.88
N GLN A 285 -12.89 -19.46 -1.20
CA GLN A 285 -14.16 -18.84 -1.58
C GLN A 285 -14.15 -17.32 -1.41
N LEU A 286 -13.63 -16.80 -0.30
CA LEU A 286 -13.54 -15.36 -0.07
C LEU A 286 -12.62 -14.68 -1.08
N VAL A 287 -11.52 -15.34 -1.45
CA VAL A 287 -10.59 -14.82 -2.48
C VAL A 287 -11.29 -14.73 -3.82
N VAL A 288 -11.94 -15.80 -4.31
CA VAL A 288 -12.60 -15.76 -5.62
C VAL A 288 -13.77 -14.78 -5.65
N ASN A 289 -14.51 -14.64 -4.53
CA ASN A 289 -15.56 -13.62 -4.39
C ASN A 289 -14.97 -12.22 -4.60
N THR A 290 -13.86 -11.93 -3.91
CA THR A 290 -13.15 -10.66 -4.00
C THR A 290 -12.66 -10.39 -5.42
N ILE A 291 -12.00 -11.37 -6.06
CA ILE A 291 -11.50 -11.22 -7.43
C ILE A 291 -12.67 -10.95 -8.40
N ARG A 292 -13.75 -11.73 -8.32
CA ARG A 292 -14.90 -11.61 -9.23
C ARG A 292 -15.70 -10.32 -9.02
N LYS A 293 -15.69 -9.78 -7.80
CA LYS A 293 -16.30 -8.48 -7.45
C LYS A 293 -15.50 -7.33 -8.08
N HIS A 294 -14.19 -7.29 -7.85
CA HIS A 294 -13.34 -6.15 -8.25
C HIS A 294 -12.79 -6.24 -9.67
N PHE A 295 -12.70 -7.43 -10.26
CA PHE A 295 -12.17 -7.65 -11.60
C PHE A 295 -13.16 -8.45 -12.47
N PRO A 296 -14.27 -7.83 -12.95
CA PRO A 296 -15.30 -8.52 -13.73
C PRO A 296 -14.79 -9.23 -14.99
N GLN A 297 -13.71 -8.74 -15.59
CA GLN A 297 -13.04 -9.35 -16.75
C GLN A 297 -12.46 -10.73 -16.45
N LEU A 298 -12.13 -11.02 -15.18
CA LEU A 298 -11.61 -12.32 -14.75
C LEU A 298 -12.70 -13.35 -14.44
N ARG A 299 -13.99 -12.98 -14.45
CA ARG A 299 -15.11 -13.88 -14.10
C ARG A 299 -15.22 -15.14 -14.95
N LYS A 300 -14.69 -15.12 -16.18
CA LYS A 300 -14.65 -16.30 -17.05
C LYS A 300 -13.54 -17.29 -16.67
N LYS A 301 -12.46 -16.79 -16.05
CA LYS A 301 -11.30 -17.60 -15.63
C LYS A 301 -11.43 -18.08 -14.19
N VAL A 302 -11.91 -17.21 -13.31
CA VAL A 302 -11.99 -17.47 -11.86
C VAL A 302 -13.34 -18.13 -11.52
N PRO A 303 -13.37 -19.33 -10.91
CA PRO A 303 -14.61 -20.02 -10.59
C PRO A 303 -15.48 -19.24 -9.59
N ALA A 304 -16.81 -19.36 -9.70
CA ALA A 304 -17.74 -18.67 -8.80
C ALA A 304 -17.92 -19.36 -7.45
N GLY A 305 -17.86 -20.70 -7.43
CA GLY A 305 -18.07 -21.47 -6.21
C GLY A 305 -19.46 -21.32 -5.61
N THR A 306 -19.50 -21.20 -4.28
CA THR A 306 -20.68 -20.90 -3.46
C THR A 306 -20.44 -19.59 -2.72
N PRO A 307 -20.84 -18.43 -3.26
CA PRO A 307 -20.46 -17.12 -2.72
C PRO A 307 -20.75 -16.89 -1.24
N ASP A 308 -21.83 -17.46 -0.71
CA ASP A 308 -22.23 -17.30 0.70
C ASP A 308 -21.41 -18.18 1.67
N LYS A 309 -20.55 -19.06 1.16
CA LYS A 309 -19.78 -20.03 1.94
C LYS A 309 -18.44 -19.45 2.39
N VAL A 310 -18.47 -18.64 3.46
CA VAL A 310 -17.28 -18.01 4.06
C VAL A 310 -16.22 -19.06 4.44
N LEU A 311 -16.62 -20.12 5.14
CA LEU A 311 -15.78 -21.26 5.55
C LEU A 311 -16.31 -22.57 4.98
N PRO A 312 -15.47 -23.60 4.77
CA PRO A 312 -15.95 -24.93 4.42
C PRO A 312 -16.87 -25.51 5.52
N LYS A 313 -17.80 -26.40 5.13
CA LYS A 313 -18.79 -26.95 6.06
C LYS A 313 -18.09 -27.73 7.17
N GLY A 314 -18.41 -27.41 8.42
CA GLY A 314 -17.84 -28.07 9.60
C GLY A 314 -16.44 -27.59 9.98
N ILE A 315 -15.92 -26.55 9.32
CA ILE A 315 -14.65 -25.91 9.68
C ILE A 315 -14.92 -24.76 10.64
N HIS A 316 -14.33 -24.86 11.82
CA HIS A 316 -14.33 -23.83 12.85
C HIS A 316 -12.88 -23.54 13.24
N PRO A 317 -12.17 -22.63 12.54
CA PRO A 317 -10.75 -22.41 12.79
C PRO A 317 -10.52 -21.86 14.20
N THR A 318 -9.48 -22.33 14.88
CA THR A 318 -9.00 -21.71 16.12
C THR A 318 -8.73 -20.22 15.92
N GLY A 319 -9.28 -19.40 16.82
CA GLY A 319 -9.15 -17.94 16.77
C GLY A 319 -7.78 -17.42 17.21
N TRP A 320 -7.60 -16.11 17.08
CA TRP A 320 -6.40 -15.39 17.50
C TRP A 320 -6.80 -14.22 18.40
N ASP A 321 -6.15 -14.08 19.55
CA ASP A 321 -6.29 -12.90 20.40
C ASP A 321 -5.35 -11.80 19.90
N THR A 322 -5.91 -10.82 19.20
CA THR A 322 -5.17 -9.67 18.64
C THR A 322 -5.27 -8.41 19.49
N ARG A 323 -5.78 -8.51 20.73
CA ARG A 323 -5.96 -7.32 21.59
C ARG A 323 -4.64 -6.66 21.92
N LEU A 324 -3.59 -7.44 22.19
CA LEU A 324 -2.28 -6.90 22.52
C LEU A 324 -1.63 -6.22 21.31
N SER A 325 -1.69 -6.82 20.12
CA SER A 325 -1.18 -6.16 18.91
C SER A 325 -1.90 -4.86 18.59
N LEU A 326 -3.24 -4.82 18.67
CA LEU A 326 -4.02 -3.60 18.51
C LEU A 326 -3.69 -2.54 19.58
N ASP A 327 -3.54 -2.95 20.84
CA ASP A 327 -3.19 -2.07 21.95
C ASP A 327 -1.78 -1.46 21.78
N ILE A 328 -0.78 -2.29 21.48
CA ILE A 328 0.59 -1.83 21.22
C ILE A 328 0.57 -0.86 20.05
N LEU A 329 0.00 -1.25 18.91
CA LEU A 329 0.10 -0.46 17.69
C LEU A 329 -0.73 0.85 17.76
N SER A 330 -1.82 0.88 18.52
CA SER A 330 -2.60 2.10 18.76
C SER A 330 -1.90 3.08 19.72
N LYS A 331 -1.17 2.60 20.73
CA LYS A 331 -0.42 3.44 21.67
C LYS A 331 0.73 4.23 21.04
N GLY A 332 1.18 3.82 19.85
CA GLY A 332 2.27 4.48 19.12
C GLY A 332 1.90 5.81 18.44
N LYS A 333 0.60 6.12 18.25
CA LYS A 333 0.12 7.35 17.59
C LYS A 333 -1.22 7.80 18.15
N GLY A 334 -1.49 9.11 18.15
CA GLY A 334 -2.77 9.69 18.58
C GLY A 334 -3.96 9.43 17.63
N SER A 335 -4.04 8.27 16.97
CA SER A 335 -5.09 7.91 15.99
C SER A 335 -5.53 6.46 16.14
N GLN A 336 -6.78 6.16 15.76
CA GLN A 336 -7.31 4.79 15.70
C GLN A 336 -6.51 3.93 14.70
N TRP A 337 -6.00 2.81 15.16
CA TRP A 337 -5.36 1.78 14.34
C TRP A 337 -6.45 0.83 13.79
N GLY A 338 -6.43 0.47 12.50
CA GLY A 338 -7.34 -0.52 11.90
C GLY A 338 -6.71 -1.32 10.76
N TYR A 339 -7.10 -2.60 10.60
CA TYR A 339 -6.54 -3.52 9.60
C TYR A 339 -7.25 -3.31 8.26
N ILE A 340 -6.52 -3.48 7.17
CA ILE A 340 -7.08 -3.55 5.81
C ILE A 340 -7.75 -4.91 5.63
N GLY A 341 -9.04 -4.90 5.29
CA GLY A 341 -9.84 -6.10 5.08
C GLY A 341 -9.51 -6.83 3.77
N LEU A 342 -9.97 -8.08 3.64
CA LEU A 342 -9.62 -8.93 2.48
C LEU A 342 -10.17 -8.35 1.18
N GLU A 343 -11.37 -7.76 1.21
CA GLU A 343 -11.96 -7.14 0.02
C GLU A 343 -11.19 -5.88 -0.43
N GLU A 344 -10.64 -5.13 0.53
CA GLU A 344 -9.88 -3.90 0.27
C GLU A 344 -8.43 -4.18 -0.13
N SER A 345 -7.90 -5.33 0.27
CA SER A 345 -6.49 -5.69 0.07
C SER A 345 -6.06 -5.64 -1.41
N PRO A 346 -6.78 -6.26 -2.38
CA PRO A 346 -6.40 -6.26 -3.80
C PRO A 346 -6.55 -4.92 -4.51
N VAL A 347 -7.46 -4.06 -4.05
CA VAL A 347 -7.72 -2.74 -4.68
C VAL A 347 -6.85 -1.65 -4.09
N GLY A 348 -6.47 -1.80 -2.83
CA GLY A 348 -5.68 -0.86 -2.06
C GLY A 348 -6.26 0.54 -1.90
N PRO A 349 -5.76 1.34 -0.93
CA PRO A 349 -6.07 2.77 -0.85
C PRO A 349 -5.42 3.62 -1.98
N THR A 350 -4.71 3.00 -2.93
CA THR A 350 -3.47 3.57 -3.49
C THR A 350 -3.60 4.45 -4.73
N VAL A 351 -4.81 4.65 -5.25
CA VAL A 351 -5.08 5.75 -6.21
C VAL A 351 -5.79 6.88 -5.49
N SER A 352 -6.85 6.57 -4.75
CA SER A 352 -7.72 7.55 -4.09
C SER A 352 -6.97 8.39 -3.04
N ALA A 353 -6.32 7.76 -2.05
CA ALA A 353 -5.64 8.49 -0.97
C ALA A 353 -4.40 9.26 -1.47
N ASN A 354 -3.61 8.65 -2.35
CA ASN A 354 -2.42 9.28 -2.92
C ASN A 354 -2.77 10.47 -3.82
N CYS A 355 -3.82 10.37 -4.63
CA CYS A 355 -4.33 11.48 -5.42
C CYS A 355 -4.88 12.59 -4.52
N ARG A 356 -5.62 12.25 -3.46
CA ARG A 356 -6.15 13.21 -2.48
C ARG A 356 -5.02 14.01 -1.82
N ASP A 357 -3.99 13.33 -1.34
CA ASP A 357 -2.86 13.97 -0.65
C ASP A 357 -1.99 14.80 -1.62
N ALA A 358 -1.90 14.39 -2.88
CA ALA A 358 -1.26 15.18 -3.94
C ALA A 358 -2.03 16.47 -4.28
N ILE A 359 -3.37 16.46 -4.17
CA ILE A 359 -4.20 17.65 -4.34
C ILE A 359 -4.11 18.56 -3.11
N TYR A 360 -4.17 18.02 -1.89
CA TYR A 360 -3.99 18.79 -0.66
C TYR A 360 -2.66 19.56 -0.66
N ARG A 361 -1.55 18.91 -1.07
CA ARG A 361 -0.25 19.60 -1.16
C ARG A 361 -0.27 20.77 -2.15
N ARG A 362 -1.01 20.64 -3.25
CA ARG A 362 -1.18 21.70 -4.26
C ARG A 362 -2.04 22.84 -3.74
N LEU A 363 -3.17 22.55 -3.10
CA LEU A 363 -4.02 23.56 -2.45
C LEU A 363 -3.24 24.35 -1.39
N ARG A 364 -2.44 23.67 -0.57
CA ARG A 364 -1.53 24.31 0.39
C ARG A 364 -0.44 25.16 -0.25
N LYS A 365 0.04 24.78 -1.44
CA LYS A 365 1.03 25.60 -2.15
C LYS A 365 0.42 26.92 -2.63
N ILE A 366 -0.84 26.89 -3.04
CA ILE A 366 -1.61 28.09 -3.41
C ILE A 366 -1.87 28.96 -2.16
N SER A 367 -2.25 28.36 -1.03
CA SER A 367 -2.51 29.13 0.19
C SER A 367 -1.28 29.85 0.74
N ASN A 368 -0.09 29.31 0.47
CA ASN A 368 1.19 29.89 0.87
C ASN A 368 1.83 30.78 -0.22
N SER A 369 1.16 31.04 -1.34
CA SER A 369 1.73 31.85 -2.42
C SER A 369 1.66 33.35 -2.12
N SER A 370 2.66 34.11 -2.57
CA SER A 370 2.68 35.57 -2.53
C SER A 370 3.00 36.12 -3.93
N PRO A 371 2.09 36.89 -4.57
CA PRO A 371 0.75 37.23 -4.10
C PRO A 371 -0.19 36.02 -4.06
N LEU A 372 -1.28 36.14 -3.30
CA LEU A 372 -2.28 35.09 -3.17
C LEU A 372 -3.03 34.90 -4.51
N ILE A 373 -3.01 33.68 -5.05
CA ILE A 373 -3.67 33.38 -6.33
C ILE A 373 -5.19 33.29 -6.18
N LEU A 374 -5.66 32.71 -5.06
CA LEU A 374 -7.07 32.53 -4.71
C LEU A 374 -7.35 32.96 -3.26
N PRO A 375 -8.54 33.48 -2.92
CA PRO A 375 -8.90 33.79 -1.54
C PRO A 375 -8.74 32.57 -0.62
N SER A 376 -8.23 32.78 0.59
CA SER A 376 -8.03 31.70 1.56
C SER A 376 -9.32 30.96 1.90
N THR A 377 -10.47 31.65 1.89
CA THR A 377 -11.79 31.04 2.10
C THR A 377 -12.12 30.01 1.03
N THR A 378 -11.91 30.34 -0.24
CA THR A 378 -12.11 29.42 -1.37
C THR A 378 -11.20 28.20 -1.25
N ILE A 379 -9.94 28.38 -0.83
CA ILE A 379 -9.03 27.24 -0.64
C ILE A 379 -9.52 26.33 0.48
N SER A 380 -9.94 26.89 1.62
CA SER A 380 -10.47 26.12 2.75
C SER A 380 -11.75 25.35 2.37
N GLU A 381 -12.65 25.93 1.57
CA GLU A 381 -13.84 25.23 1.06
C GLU A 381 -13.48 24.03 0.18
N LEU A 382 -12.50 24.18 -0.71
CA LEU A 382 -12.01 23.10 -1.55
C LEU A 382 -11.31 22.02 -0.73
N GLU A 383 -10.50 22.41 0.25
CA GLU A 383 -9.85 21.47 1.19
C GLU A 383 -10.87 20.69 2.03
N PHE A 384 -11.95 21.33 2.45
CA PHE A 384 -13.04 20.70 3.22
C PHE A 384 -13.85 19.73 2.37
N SER A 385 -14.12 20.09 1.11
CA SER A 385 -14.93 19.26 0.20
C SER A 385 -14.14 18.12 -0.43
N LEU A 386 -12.80 18.22 -0.45
CA LEU A 386 -11.91 17.28 -1.11
C LEU A 386 -12.15 15.82 -0.68
N PRO A 387 -12.30 15.44 0.61
CA PRO A 387 -12.50 14.05 1.01
C PRO A 387 -13.75 13.41 0.39
N ASN A 388 -14.81 14.19 0.16
CA ASN A 388 -16.09 13.68 -0.34
C ASN A 388 -15.97 13.17 -1.78
N LEU A 389 -15.07 13.75 -2.58
CA LEU A 389 -14.80 13.31 -3.96
C LEU A 389 -14.06 11.96 -4.03
N PHE A 390 -13.52 11.51 -2.90
CA PHE A 390 -12.78 10.25 -2.78
C PHE A 390 -13.57 9.22 -1.97
N SER A 391 -14.79 9.56 -1.57
CA SER A 391 -15.72 8.66 -0.89
C SER A 391 -16.24 7.58 -1.85
N GLN A 392 -16.69 6.44 -1.30
CA GLN A 392 -17.31 5.37 -2.09
C GLN A 392 -18.66 5.79 -2.70
N GLU A 393 -19.26 6.88 -2.22
CA GLU A 393 -20.51 7.44 -2.71
C GLU A 393 -20.31 8.28 -3.97
N TYR A 394 -19.09 8.79 -4.19
CA TYR A 394 -18.74 9.46 -5.44
C TYR A 394 -18.26 8.45 -6.49
N VAL A 395 -19.01 8.34 -7.59
CA VAL A 395 -18.64 7.46 -8.71
C VAL A 395 -17.44 8.06 -9.44
N GLN A 396 -16.30 7.38 -9.38
CA GLN A 396 -15.10 7.74 -10.14
C GLN A 396 -15.39 7.63 -11.64
N VAL A 397 -14.84 8.54 -12.45
CA VAL A 397 -15.05 8.53 -13.90
C VAL A 397 -13.75 8.32 -14.67
N LEU A 398 -13.87 7.96 -15.94
CA LEU A 398 -12.76 7.86 -16.88
C LEU A 398 -12.32 9.25 -17.33
N THR A 399 -11.02 9.51 -17.27
CA THR A 399 -10.39 10.75 -17.77
C THR A 399 -9.08 10.44 -18.48
N HIS A 400 -8.69 11.32 -19.39
CA HIS A 400 -7.37 11.29 -20.02
C HIS A 400 -6.25 11.69 -19.06
N ASN A 401 -5.02 11.20 -19.31
CA ASN A 401 -3.82 11.53 -18.54
C ASN A 401 -3.37 12.99 -18.68
N ASP A 402 -3.75 13.67 -19.77
CA ASP A 402 -3.79 15.12 -19.77
C ASP A 402 -5.16 15.54 -19.22
N LEU A 403 -5.20 16.55 -18.34
CA LEU A 403 -6.45 17.29 -18.13
C LEU A 403 -6.68 18.03 -19.46
N SER A 404 -7.17 17.36 -20.51
CA SER A 404 -7.45 17.94 -21.83
C SER A 404 -8.77 18.70 -21.79
N GLN A 405 -8.94 19.65 -22.72
CA GLN A 405 -10.25 20.16 -23.11
C GLN A 405 -10.62 19.30 -24.31
N THR A 406 -11.62 18.43 -24.28
CA THR A 406 -11.86 17.56 -25.45
C THR A 406 -12.01 18.39 -26.73
N ASN A 407 -11.13 18.12 -27.71
CA ASN A 407 -11.04 18.84 -28.99
C ASN A 407 -12.15 18.35 -29.92
N ILE A 408 -13.32 18.95 -29.78
CA ILE A 408 -14.43 18.78 -30.71
C ILE A 408 -14.09 19.56 -31.98
N LEU A 409 -13.98 18.87 -33.12
CA LEU A 409 -13.95 19.58 -34.40
C LEU A 409 -15.37 20.05 -34.68
N ILE A 410 -15.59 21.36 -34.59
CA ILE A 410 -16.85 21.99 -34.98
C ILE A 410 -16.67 22.53 -36.39
N SER A 411 -17.50 22.05 -37.31
CA SER A 411 -17.54 22.58 -38.66
C SER A 411 -17.98 24.04 -38.62
N LYS A 412 -17.17 24.95 -39.18
CA LYS A 412 -17.48 26.39 -39.17
C LYS A 412 -18.71 26.75 -40.00
N ASP A 413 -19.12 25.87 -40.92
CA ASP A 413 -20.15 26.16 -41.91
C ASP A 413 -21.55 25.75 -41.41
N ASN A 414 -21.64 24.78 -40.49
CA ASN A 414 -22.92 24.29 -39.96
C ASN A 414 -22.94 24.05 -38.44
N PHE A 415 -21.84 24.33 -37.74
CA PHE A 415 -21.67 24.17 -36.28
C PHE A 415 -21.92 22.76 -35.74
N GLU A 416 -21.89 21.74 -36.60
CA GLU A 416 -21.99 20.36 -36.19
C GLU A 416 -20.64 19.80 -35.72
N ILE A 417 -20.71 18.81 -34.82
CA ILE A 417 -19.55 18.06 -34.34
C ILE A 417 -19.12 17.09 -35.45
N SER A 418 -17.99 17.37 -36.10
CA SER A 418 -17.47 16.61 -37.24
C SER A 418 -16.42 15.57 -36.87
N GLY A 419 -15.97 15.52 -35.61
CA GLY A 419 -15.02 14.51 -35.13
C GLY A 419 -14.59 14.67 -33.67
N ILE A 420 -14.04 13.57 -33.11
CA ILE A 420 -13.45 13.47 -31.76
C ILE A 420 -12.11 12.70 -31.90
N VAL A 421 -11.05 13.13 -31.19
CA VAL A 421 -9.69 12.53 -31.18
C VAL A 421 -9.15 12.59 -29.72
N ASP A 422 -8.47 11.64 -29.09
CA ASP A 422 -8.20 10.19 -29.25
C ASP A 422 -8.02 9.56 -27.83
N TRP A 423 -8.38 8.28 -27.67
CA TRP A 423 -8.69 7.51 -26.45
C TRP A 423 -7.51 6.76 -25.78
N SER A 424 -6.28 6.95 -26.23
CA SER A 424 -5.15 6.04 -25.94
C SER A 424 -4.49 6.16 -24.55
N LEU A 425 -4.88 7.12 -23.70
CA LEU A 425 -4.23 7.39 -22.39
C LEU A 425 -5.21 7.52 -21.20
N THR A 426 -6.39 6.88 -21.26
CA THR A 426 -7.42 7.01 -20.20
C THR A 426 -7.09 6.22 -18.92
N LYS A 427 -7.45 6.79 -17.76
CA LYS A 427 -7.48 6.13 -16.45
C LYS A 427 -8.68 6.57 -15.62
N VAL A 428 -9.09 5.74 -14.66
CA VAL A 428 -10.13 6.12 -13.69
C VAL A 428 -9.54 7.10 -12.69
N LEU A 429 -10.10 8.31 -12.58
CA LEU A 429 -9.75 9.26 -11.54
C LEU A 429 -10.94 9.55 -10.61
N PRO A 430 -10.67 9.86 -9.33
CA PRO A 430 -11.69 10.23 -8.35
C PRO A 430 -12.34 11.58 -8.64
N PHE A 431 -11.83 12.33 -9.62
CA PHE A 431 -12.49 13.49 -10.16
C PHE A 431 -12.76 13.26 -11.65
N GLY A 432 -13.95 13.64 -12.08
CA GLY A 432 -14.22 13.90 -13.47
C GLY A 432 -15.70 14.11 -13.73
N MET A 433 -15.94 15.30 -14.23
CA MET A 433 -17.00 15.64 -15.14
C MET A 433 -16.46 16.89 -15.84
N GLU A 434 -16.44 16.92 -17.17
CA GLU A 434 -15.98 18.08 -17.96
C GLU A 434 -16.98 19.25 -17.91
N LEU A 435 -17.54 19.52 -16.71
CA LEU A 435 -18.36 20.70 -16.47
C LEU A 435 -17.56 21.98 -16.67
N ASP A 436 -16.23 21.97 -16.48
CA ASP A 436 -15.39 23.12 -16.80
C ASP A 436 -15.53 23.52 -18.27
N THR A 437 -15.55 22.54 -19.19
CA THR A 437 -15.83 22.76 -20.61
C THR A 437 -17.22 23.35 -20.84
N LEU A 438 -18.26 22.84 -20.17
CA LEU A 438 -19.61 23.41 -20.24
C LEU A 438 -19.67 24.86 -19.70
N LEU A 439 -18.98 25.13 -18.60
CA LEU A 439 -18.94 26.47 -18.00
C LEU A 439 -18.16 27.46 -18.88
N LEU A 440 -17.18 26.98 -19.65
CA LEU A 440 -16.44 27.77 -20.62
C LEU A 440 -17.19 27.93 -21.96
N SER A 441 -18.00 26.97 -22.38
CA SER A 441 -18.79 27.10 -23.62
C SER A 441 -19.94 28.11 -23.50
N THR A 442 -20.26 28.53 -22.28
CA THR A 442 -21.33 29.48 -21.96
C THR A 442 -20.86 30.93 -21.82
N GLY A 443 -19.67 31.26 -22.35
CA GLY A 443 -19.15 32.61 -22.41
C GLY A 443 -17.90 32.73 -23.27
N TYR A 444 -17.24 33.89 -23.20
CA TYR A 444 -15.97 34.16 -23.89
C TYR A 444 -15.04 35.02 -23.04
N MET A 445 -13.73 34.94 -23.30
CA MET A 445 -12.71 35.74 -22.61
C MET A 445 -12.15 36.79 -23.58
N ASP A 446 -12.08 38.04 -23.15
CA ASP A 446 -11.35 39.10 -23.84
C ASP A 446 -10.32 39.79 -22.91
N LEU A 447 -9.74 40.92 -23.36
CA LEU A 447 -8.73 41.66 -22.59
C LEU A 447 -9.29 42.24 -21.27
N SER A 448 -10.58 42.57 -21.25
CA SER A 448 -11.28 43.12 -20.08
C SER A 448 -11.71 42.04 -19.08
N GLY A 449 -11.89 40.80 -19.53
CA GLY A 449 -12.18 39.67 -18.67
C GLY A 449 -13.14 38.67 -19.31
N TRP A 450 -13.77 37.86 -18.47
CA TRP A 450 -14.77 36.90 -18.89
C TRP A 450 -16.13 37.55 -19.07
N HIS A 451 -16.83 37.15 -20.13
CA HIS A 451 -18.20 37.57 -20.45
C HIS A 451 -19.09 36.35 -20.63
N SER A 452 -20.12 36.24 -19.81
CA SER A 452 -21.12 35.17 -19.93
C SER A 452 -22.11 35.47 -21.05
N TYR A 453 -22.49 34.47 -21.84
CA TYR A 453 -23.62 34.62 -22.75
C TYR A 453 -24.92 34.77 -21.96
N THR A 454 -25.88 35.54 -22.50
CA THR A 454 -27.19 35.75 -21.87
C THR A 454 -27.99 34.46 -21.69
N CYS A 455 -27.69 33.42 -22.48
CA CYS A 455 -28.32 32.11 -22.40
C CYS A 455 -27.64 31.12 -21.42
N ARG A 456 -26.59 31.54 -20.69
CA ARG A 456 -25.78 30.68 -19.83
C ARG A 456 -26.62 29.80 -18.88
N ASP A 457 -27.49 30.41 -18.09
CA ASP A 457 -28.27 29.68 -17.08
C ASP A 457 -29.21 28.65 -17.71
N ARG A 458 -29.76 28.99 -18.88
CA ARG A 458 -30.62 28.10 -19.66
C ARG A 458 -29.83 26.93 -20.23
N MET A 459 -28.62 27.15 -20.72
CA MET A 459 -27.74 26.09 -21.21
C MET A 459 -27.31 25.13 -20.09
N ILE A 460 -26.94 25.66 -18.93
CA ILE A 460 -26.60 24.85 -17.75
C ILE A 460 -27.83 24.07 -17.27
N GLY A 461 -29.01 24.69 -17.25
CA GLY A 461 -30.27 24.03 -16.93
C GLY A 461 -30.55 22.85 -17.84
N TYR A 462 -30.46 23.04 -19.17
CA TYR A 462 -30.68 21.96 -20.14
C TYR A 462 -29.69 20.81 -20.01
N PHE A 463 -28.42 21.09 -19.70
CA PHE A 463 -27.47 20.03 -19.41
C PHE A 463 -27.94 19.14 -18.25
N TRP A 464 -28.38 19.74 -17.15
CA TRP A 464 -28.83 18.99 -15.98
C TRP A 464 -30.13 18.24 -16.26
N ASP A 465 -31.10 18.87 -16.91
CA ASP A 465 -32.35 18.22 -17.31
C ASP A 465 -32.08 16.94 -18.14
N GLU A 466 -31.20 17.05 -19.13
CA GLU A 466 -30.81 15.92 -19.99
C GLU A 466 -30.01 14.85 -19.22
N PHE A 467 -29.09 15.29 -18.35
CA PHE A 467 -28.30 14.39 -17.52
C PHE A 467 -29.18 13.57 -16.57
N TRP A 468 -30.20 14.17 -15.94
CA TRP A 468 -31.12 13.45 -15.07
C TRP A 468 -32.01 12.46 -15.83
N ALA A 469 -32.50 12.87 -17.00
CA ALA A 469 -33.30 12.01 -17.88
C ALA A 469 -32.51 10.74 -18.28
N HIS A 470 -31.24 10.89 -18.64
CA HIS A 470 -30.38 9.76 -19.03
C HIS A 470 -29.85 8.91 -17.87
N SER A 471 -29.45 9.55 -16.77
CA SER A 471 -28.94 8.85 -15.59
C SER A 471 -30.04 8.12 -14.81
N ARG A 472 -31.32 8.41 -15.10
CA ARG A 472 -32.50 7.87 -14.42
C ARG A 472 -32.51 8.16 -12.92
N VAL A 473 -31.92 9.29 -12.52
CA VAL A 473 -31.94 9.78 -11.14
C VAL A 473 -33.06 10.82 -11.04
N PHE A 474 -34.17 10.43 -10.41
CA PHE A 474 -35.37 11.27 -10.26
C PHE A 474 -35.61 11.75 -8.83
N ASP A 475 -34.70 11.41 -7.90
CA ASP A 475 -34.79 11.81 -6.51
C ASP A 475 -34.09 13.16 -6.30
N ASP A 476 -34.85 14.16 -5.85
CA ASP A 476 -34.37 15.55 -5.71
C ASP A 476 -33.17 15.67 -4.76
N VAL A 477 -33.14 14.87 -3.68
CA VAL A 477 -32.03 14.86 -2.71
C VAL A 477 -30.77 14.37 -3.39
N ARG A 478 -30.85 13.24 -4.09
CA ARG A 478 -29.73 12.64 -4.80
C ARG A 478 -29.26 13.49 -5.99
N GLN A 479 -30.18 14.15 -6.70
CA GLN A 479 -29.80 15.12 -7.75
C GLN A 479 -29.01 16.29 -7.16
N HIS A 480 -29.45 16.82 -6.01
CA HIS A 480 -28.75 17.90 -5.33
C HIS A 480 -27.34 17.49 -4.87
N GLU A 481 -27.20 16.30 -4.28
CA GLU A 481 -25.90 15.76 -3.85
C GLU A 481 -24.95 15.57 -5.04
N ILE A 482 -25.40 14.88 -6.10
CA ILE A 482 -24.60 14.64 -7.31
C ILE A 482 -24.16 15.96 -7.93
N ARG A 483 -25.09 16.92 -8.09
CA ARG A 483 -24.78 18.24 -8.65
C ARG A 483 -23.76 18.98 -7.79
N THR A 484 -23.91 18.94 -6.47
CA THR A 484 -22.99 19.60 -5.53
C THR A 484 -21.59 19.01 -5.62
N MET A 485 -21.47 17.68 -5.58
CA MET A 485 -20.17 16.99 -5.67
C MET A 485 -19.51 17.22 -7.03
N ALA A 486 -20.29 17.17 -8.11
CA ALA A 486 -19.81 17.46 -9.45
C ALA A 486 -19.22 18.87 -9.57
N MET A 487 -19.91 19.89 -9.03
CA MET A 487 -19.41 21.27 -9.03
C MET A 487 -18.12 21.42 -8.21
N GLN A 488 -18.00 20.72 -7.07
CA GLN A 488 -16.75 20.72 -6.30
C GLN A 488 -15.60 20.06 -7.06
N ALA A 489 -15.85 18.95 -7.76
CA ALA A 489 -14.88 18.29 -8.62
C ALA A 489 -14.41 19.22 -9.75
N THR A 490 -15.33 19.99 -10.36
CA THR A 490 -15.00 21.00 -11.38
C THR A 490 -14.05 22.07 -10.85
N LYS A 491 -14.33 22.60 -9.65
CA LYS A 491 -13.50 23.65 -9.03
C LYS A 491 -12.09 23.14 -8.73
N ILE A 492 -11.96 21.92 -8.18
CA ILE A 492 -10.66 21.29 -7.94
C ILE A 492 -9.92 21.03 -9.26
N GLY A 493 -10.62 20.53 -10.29
CA GLY A 493 -10.05 20.34 -11.62
C GLY A 493 -9.52 21.63 -12.24
N ALA A 494 -10.28 22.73 -12.14
CA ALA A 494 -9.86 24.05 -12.60
C ALA A 494 -8.60 24.54 -11.88
N VAL A 495 -8.50 24.34 -10.57
CA VAL A 495 -7.30 24.67 -9.79
C VAL A 495 -6.08 23.90 -10.29
N LEU A 496 -6.20 22.58 -10.43
CA LEU A 496 -5.09 21.75 -10.92
C LEU A 496 -4.66 22.17 -12.34
N ARG A 497 -5.61 22.57 -13.18
CA ARG A 497 -5.38 22.94 -14.58
C ARG A 497 -4.74 24.32 -14.74
N TYR A 498 -5.23 25.31 -14.00
CA TYR A 498 -4.93 26.72 -14.27
C TYR A 498 -4.10 27.41 -13.19
N ALA A 499 -3.89 26.81 -12.01
CA ALA A 499 -3.00 27.37 -11.00
C ALA A 499 -1.55 26.89 -11.15
N PHE A 500 -1.30 25.83 -11.92
CA PHE A 500 0.01 25.20 -12.07
C PHE A 500 0.49 25.20 -13.52
N GLN A 501 1.80 25.13 -13.72
CA GLN A 501 2.37 24.85 -15.04
C GLN A 501 2.11 23.39 -15.45
N ARG A 502 2.35 23.05 -16.71
CA ARG A 502 2.12 21.71 -17.26
C ARG A 502 3.44 21.02 -17.59
N ASN A 503 3.56 19.77 -17.18
CA ASN A 503 4.63 18.87 -17.60
C ASN A 503 4.44 18.47 -19.07
N THR A 504 5.47 17.87 -19.67
CA THR A 504 5.45 17.40 -21.07
C THR A 504 4.39 16.34 -21.36
N ASP A 505 4.01 15.56 -20.34
CA ASP A 505 2.93 14.55 -20.40
C ASP A 505 1.53 15.16 -20.21
N GLY A 506 1.44 16.50 -20.10
CA GLY A 506 0.19 17.19 -19.85
C GLY A 506 -0.28 17.11 -18.40
N SER A 507 0.45 16.54 -17.44
CA SER A 507 0.07 16.57 -16.02
C SER A 507 0.38 17.93 -15.37
N PRO A 508 -0.32 18.32 -14.27
CA PRO A 508 0.01 19.53 -13.53
C PRO A 508 1.34 19.38 -12.80
N SER A 509 2.26 20.31 -13.04
CA SER A 509 3.57 20.32 -12.39
C SER A 509 3.45 20.69 -10.90
N GLY A 510 4.61 20.71 -10.22
CA GLY A 510 4.69 21.25 -8.86
C GLY A 510 4.74 22.78 -8.82
N GLU A 511 4.89 23.48 -9.94
CA GLU A 511 5.17 24.91 -10.01
C GLU A 511 3.90 25.71 -10.34
N LEU A 512 3.75 26.87 -9.69
CA LEU A 512 2.61 27.76 -9.94
C LEU A 512 2.76 28.45 -11.30
N THR A 513 1.63 28.67 -11.98
CA THR A 513 1.63 29.41 -13.25
C THR A 513 1.77 30.92 -13.02
N THR A 514 2.39 31.60 -13.98
CA THR A 514 2.42 33.06 -14.08
C THR A 514 1.54 33.60 -15.22
N SER A 515 0.80 32.72 -15.91
CA SER A 515 -0.07 33.10 -17.02
C SER A 515 -1.28 33.90 -16.54
N ASN A 516 -1.30 35.19 -16.86
CA ASN A 516 -2.44 36.08 -16.56
C ASN A 516 -3.76 35.55 -17.15
N TRP A 517 -3.71 34.94 -18.32
CA TRP A 517 -4.88 34.31 -18.93
C TRP A 517 -5.39 33.14 -18.07
N ALA A 518 -4.50 32.22 -17.68
CA ALA A 518 -4.88 31.06 -16.87
C ALA A 518 -5.47 31.48 -15.52
N LEU A 519 -4.86 32.47 -14.86
CA LEU A 519 -5.34 32.97 -13.57
C LEU A 519 -6.69 33.70 -13.67
N LYS A 520 -6.95 34.45 -14.75
CA LYS A 520 -8.27 35.05 -15.01
C LYS A 520 -9.34 33.98 -15.27
N THR A 521 -9.01 32.95 -16.05
CA THR A 521 -9.90 31.80 -16.30
C THR A 521 -10.21 31.04 -15.01
N LEU A 522 -9.20 30.79 -14.18
CA LEU A 522 -9.37 30.12 -12.89
C LEU A 522 -10.36 30.88 -11.98
N LYS A 523 -10.16 32.20 -11.83
CA LYS A 523 -11.05 33.04 -11.01
C LYS A 523 -12.49 32.99 -11.51
N THR A 524 -12.67 33.01 -12.83
CA THR A 524 -14.00 32.91 -13.45
C THR A 524 -14.69 31.59 -13.08
N LEU A 525 -14.00 30.47 -13.25
CA LEU A 525 -14.56 29.13 -12.98
C LEU A 525 -14.90 28.89 -11.51
N LEU A 526 -14.19 29.56 -10.58
CA LEU A 526 -14.46 29.44 -9.15
C LEU A 526 -15.60 30.34 -8.66
N CYS A 527 -15.91 31.41 -9.39
CA CYS A 527 -17.05 32.30 -9.15
C CYS A 527 -18.38 31.77 -9.74
N CYS A 528 -18.31 30.72 -10.57
CA CYS A 528 -19.46 29.98 -11.08
C CYS A 528 -19.85 28.84 -10.11
#